data_AF-A0A8S9N4X6-F1
#
_entry.id   AF-A0A8S9N4X6-F1
#
_cell.length_a   1.000
_cell.length_b   1.000
_cell.length_c   1.000
_cell.angle_alpha   90.00
_cell.angle_beta   90.00
_cell.angle_gamma   90.00
#
_symmetry.space_group_name_H-M   'P 1'
#
loop_
_entity.id
_entity.type
_entity.pdbx_description
1 polymer ?
#
loop_
_entity_poly.entity_id
_entity_poly.type
_entity_poly.pdbx_seq_one_letter_code
_entity_poly.pdbx_strand_id
1 'polypeptide(L)'
;MDSIPFIFIILLFHLQKSKPQTIQSAHLLDLMIRDYTIRNFNIHVKTGTVQKIHLPANFSSIDIDTAKFRCGSLKRHGARIGEFHFGPGLSVQPCVERVILVRQNLGLNWSSSIYSTGYNLTGYNYQLVTPVLGLLAYNSNPDGVAVNPYEVNLMGTEKDHILIDFLSIKSSGSPRSVNSSLLCACFTSNGNITFKEQVSAYVCLGTAQGHYALVAKHHDGSGGGGVITPSSSPGVNNGGGGKLSRWKVAVTKLCDIGIDESVCSVSWALRGTHLAIGTSSGTVEIWDALRCKRIRTMEGHRLRVGALAWSSSVLSSGSRDKSILQRDIRCQEDHVSKLTGHKSEVCGLKWSYDNRELASGGNDNKLLVWNQHSTQPVLRYCEHTAAVKAIAWSPHLHGLLASGGGTADRCIRFWNTTTNTCLSCVDTTSQNVNELVSTHGYSQNQIIVWKYPTMSKLATLTGHTFRVLYLAVSPDGQTIVTGAGDETLRFWNVFPSPKSQSRESKIGALSFGRTTIR
;
A
#
# COMPACT_ATOMS: atom_id res chain seq x y z
N MET A 1 -58.31 -25.25 -32.95
CA MET A 1 -56.93 -25.75 -33.06
C MET A 1 -56.07 -24.62 -33.58
N ASP A 2 -55.14 -24.04 -32.81
CA ASP A 2 -54.86 -24.24 -31.38
C ASP A 2 -54.43 -22.93 -30.72
N SER A 3 -54.79 -22.75 -29.45
CA SER A 3 -54.48 -21.53 -28.67
C SER A 3 -53.23 -21.76 -27.83
N ILE A 4 -52.15 -21.07 -28.15
CA ILE A 4 -50.87 -21.18 -27.43
C ILE A 4 -50.99 -20.49 -26.04
N PRO A 5 -50.79 -21.20 -24.92
CA PRO A 5 -50.85 -20.59 -23.59
C PRO A 5 -49.53 -19.86 -23.25
N PHE A 6 -49.64 -18.62 -22.75
CA PHE A 6 -48.52 -17.92 -22.12
C PHE A 6 -48.16 -18.57 -20.78
N ILE A 7 -46.90 -19.00 -20.62
CA ILE A 7 -46.37 -19.41 -19.30
C ILE A 7 -45.71 -18.21 -18.62
N PHE A 8 -46.44 -17.57 -17.72
CA PHE A 8 -45.91 -16.51 -16.85
C PHE A 8 -45.17 -17.15 -15.67
N ILE A 9 -43.83 -17.24 -15.74
CA ILE A 9 -43.02 -17.70 -14.60
C ILE A 9 -42.94 -16.58 -13.57
N ILE A 10 -43.84 -16.59 -12.59
CA ILE A 10 -43.76 -15.72 -11.42
C ILE A 10 -42.65 -16.25 -10.51
N LEU A 11 -41.45 -15.67 -10.68
CA LEU A 11 -40.33 -15.86 -9.76
C LEU A 11 -40.68 -15.20 -8.41
N LEU A 12 -41.25 -16.00 -7.51
CA LEU A 12 -41.45 -15.66 -6.10
C LEU A 12 -40.08 -15.43 -5.44
N PHE A 13 -39.63 -14.17 -5.45
CA PHE A 13 -38.51 -13.72 -4.65
C PHE A 13 -38.83 -13.90 -3.17
N HIS A 14 -38.39 -15.01 -2.60
CA HIS A 14 -38.39 -15.22 -1.16
C HIS A 14 -37.49 -14.13 -0.55
N LEU A 15 -38.08 -13.13 0.12
CA LEU A 15 -37.32 -12.15 0.89
C LEU A 15 -36.66 -12.86 2.10
N GLN A 16 -35.51 -13.47 1.87
CA GLN A 16 -34.53 -13.66 2.92
C GLN A 16 -34.15 -12.27 3.45
N LYS A 17 -34.73 -11.89 4.59
CA LYS A 17 -34.18 -10.82 5.43
C LYS A 17 -32.77 -11.26 5.84
N SER A 18 -31.78 -10.83 5.07
CA SER A 18 -30.38 -11.00 5.44
C SER A 18 -30.17 -10.34 6.81
N LYS A 19 -29.56 -11.07 7.74
CA LYS A 19 -29.05 -10.44 8.96
C LYS A 19 -28.05 -9.35 8.53
N PRO A 20 -28.14 -8.12 9.05
CA PRO A 20 -27.29 -7.03 8.60
C PRO A 20 -25.83 -7.42 8.81
N GLN A 21 -25.05 -7.44 7.72
CA GLN A 21 -23.62 -7.68 7.78
C GLN A 21 -22.98 -6.54 8.59
N THR A 22 -22.54 -6.85 9.80
CA THR A 22 -21.91 -5.86 10.69
C THR A 22 -20.55 -5.50 10.12
N ILE A 23 -20.36 -4.23 9.76
CA ILE A 23 -19.10 -3.76 9.18
C ILE A 23 -18.05 -3.69 10.29
N GLN A 24 -17.17 -4.69 10.33
CA GLN A 24 -16.08 -4.83 11.31
C GLN A 24 -14.74 -4.23 10.83
N SER A 25 -14.69 -3.67 9.63
CA SER A 25 -13.47 -3.11 9.03
C SER A 25 -13.59 -1.60 8.87
N ALA A 26 -12.66 -0.86 9.51
CA ALA A 26 -12.51 0.58 9.35
C ALA A 26 -12.44 0.97 7.87
N HIS A 27 -11.53 0.35 7.11
CA HIS A 27 -11.33 0.67 5.69
C HIS A 27 -12.56 0.40 4.81
N LEU A 28 -13.37 -0.63 5.11
CA LEU A 28 -14.65 -0.82 4.41
C LEU A 28 -15.62 0.32 4.75
N LEU A 29 -15.72 0.70 6.02
CA LEU A 29 -16.57 1.81 6.46
C LEU A 29 -16.14 3.12 5.77
N ASP A 30 -14.84 3.38 5.67
CA ASP A 30 -14.28 4.54 4.96
C ASP A 30 -14.66 4.56 3.49
N LEU A 31 -14.53 3.43 2.78
CA LEU A 31 -14.89 3.33 1.37
C LEU A 31 -16.39 3.58 1.13
N MET A 32 -17.26 3.15 2.07
CA MET A 32 -18.70 3.40 2.01
C MET A 32 -19.05 4.85 2.36
N ILE A 33 -18.52 5.39 3.46
CA ILE A 33 -18.67 6.80 3.85
C ILE A 33 -18.21 7.70 2.71
N ARG A 34 -17.07 7.40 2.09
CA ARG A 34 -16.50 8.13 0.95
C ARG A 34 -17.47 8.17 -0.23
N ASP A 35 -18.07 7.05 -0.63
CA ASP A 35 -19.00 7.00 -1.76
C ASP A 35 -20.25 7.86 -1.51
N TYR A 36 -20.86 7.76 -0.32
CA TYR A 36 -21.95 8.66 0.08
C TYR A 36 -21.49 10.13 0.16
N THR A 37 -20.28 10.38 0.64
CA THR A 37 -19.72 11.73 0.77
C THR A 37 -19.54 12.39 -0.58
N ILE A 38 -18.89 11.72 -1.55
CA ILE A 38 -18.67 12.24 -2.90
C ILE A 38 -20.01 12.57 -3.58
N ARG A 39 -20.98 11.66 -3.52
CA ARG A 39 -22.29 11.81 -4.18
C ARG A 39 -23.12 12.99 -3.65
N ASN A 40 -22.90 13.40 -2.39
CA ASN A 40 -23.66 14.46 -1.72
C ASN A 40 -22.84 15.74 -1.46
N PHE A 41 -21.58 15.78 -1.85
CA PHE A 41 -20.71 16.94 -1.64
C PHE A 41 -21.06 18.07 -2.63
N ASN A 42 -21.36 19.26 -2.11
CA ASN A 42 -21.67 20.42 -2.95
C ASN A 42 -20.36 21.08 -3.44
N ILE A 43 -20.01 20.78 -4.69
CA ILE A 43 -18.83 21.28 -5.40
C ILE A 43 -18.72 22.82 -5.42
N HIS A 44 -19.81 23.58 -5.28
CA HIS A 44 -19.81 25.05 -5.32
C HIS A 44 -19.57 25.72 -3.96
N VAL A 45 -19.48 24.96 -2.87
CA VAL A 45 -19.19 25.48 -1.51
C VAL A 45 -17.90 26.30 -1.48
N LYS A 46 -17.87 27.41 -0.72
CA LYS A 46 -16.70 28.30 -0.59
C LYS A 46 -15.54 27.59 0.13
N THR A 47 -14.31 28.05 -0.12
CA THR A 47 -13.13 27.49 0.55
C THR A 47 -13.23 27.67 2.07
N GLY A 48 -13.05 26.59 2.83
CA GLY A 48 -13.13 26.58 4.29
C GLY A 48 -14.54 26.58 4.89
N THR A 49 -15.60 26.65 4.08
CA THR A 49 -16.97 26.44 4.57
C THR A 49 -17.21 24.95 4.81
N VAL A 50 -17.72 24.60 6.00
CA VAL A 50 -18.06 23.23 6.38
C VAL A 50 -19.47 22.88 5.89
N GLN A 51 -19.62 21.73 5.24
CA GLN A 51 -20.89 21.12 4.86
C GLN A 51 -21.03 19.78 5.60
N LYS A 52 -22.10 19.62 6.38
CA LYS A 52 -22.47 18.34 7.00
C LYS A 52 -23.11 17.41 5.95
N ILE A 53 -22.70 16.15 5.92
CA ILE A 53 -23.24 15.11 5.04
C ILE A 53 -24.11 14.16 5.88
N HIS A 54 -25.34 13.93 5.43
CA HIS A 54 -26.26 13.00 6.07
C HIS A 54 -26.11 11.62 5.43
N LEU A 55 -25.70 10.63 6.23
CA LEU A 55 -25.64 9.23 5.81
C LEU A 55 -27.02 8.54 5.99
N PRO A 56 -27.33 7.49 5.22
CA PRO A 56 -28.57 6.73 5.42
C PRO A 56 -28.63 6.04 6.78
N ALA A 57 -29.84 5.66 7.22
CA ALA A 57 -30.14 5.25 8.60
C ALA A 57 -29.32 4.04 9.11
N ASN A 58 -28.79 3.19 8.21
CA ASN A 58 -27.87 2.10 8.56
C ASN A 58 -26.48 2.56 9.02
N PHE A 59 -26.15 3.85 8.86
CA PHE A 59 -24.96 4.53 9.40
C PHE A 59 -25.32 5.58 10.46
N SER A 60 -26.48 5.44 11.11
CA SER A 60 -26.87 6.29 12.24
C SER A 60 -25.81 6.28 13.35
N SER A 61 -25.74 7.41 14.08
CA SER A 61 -24.67 7.82 15.00
C SER A 61 -23.30 8.15 14.40
N ILE A 62 -23.10 8.05 13.08
CA ILE A 62 -21.92 8.62 12.41
C ILE A 62 -22.23 10.05 11.93
N ASP A 63 -21.48 11.04 12.44
CA ASP A 63 -21.48 12.40 11.90
C ASP A 63 -20.36 12.56 10.86
N ILE A 64 -20.70 13.11 9.68
CA ILE A 64 -19.74 13.44 8.63
C ILE A 64 -19.77 14.94 8.35
N ASP A 65 -18.62 15.60 8.50
CA ASP A 65 -18.41 16.99 8.12
C ASP A 65 -17.36 17.09 7.02
N THR A 66 -17.60 17.94 6.04
CA THR A 66 -16.71 18.11 4.88
C THR A 66 -16.34 19.56 4.66
N ALA A 67 -15.11 19.83 4.22
CA ALA A 67 -14.70 21.17 3.83
C ALA A 67 -13.66 21.13 2.70
N LYS A 68 -13.85 21.99 1.70
CA LYS A 68 -12.97 22.10 0.54
C LYS A 68 -11.95 23.21 0.76
N PHE A 69 -10.69 22.94 0.46
CA PHE A 69 -9.59 23.91 0.54
C PHE A 69 -8.76 23.93 -0.75
N ARG A 70 -8.23 25.09 -1.13
CA ARG A 70 -7.06 25.16 -2.02
C ARG A 70 -5.85 24.61 -1.26
N CYS A 71 -5.12 23.65 -1.83
CA CYS A 71 -4.02 22.97 -1.13
C CYS A 71 -2.92 23.94 -0.66
N GLY A 72 -2.60 24.95 -1.48
CA GLY A 72 -1.65 26.02 -1.12
C GLY A 72 -2.15 26.94 0.01
N SER A 73 -3.46 27.09 0.20
CA SER A 73 -4.04 27.86 1.31
C SER A 73 -3.98 27.07 2.61
N LEU A 74 -4.36 25.79 2.58
CA LEU A 74 -4.26 24.87 3.72
C LEU A 74 -2.81 24.79 4.23
N LYS A 75 -1.84 24.64 3.30
CA LYS A 75 -0.42 24.64 3.64
C LYS A 75 0.10 25.96 4.21
N ARG A 76 -0.42 27.12 3.77
CA ARG A 76 0.09 28.44 4.20
C ARG A 76 -0.55 28.93 5.51
N HIS A 77 -1.83 28.67 5.72
CA HIS A 77 -2.62 29.29 6.80
C HIS A 77 -3.18 28.29 7.80
N GLY A 78 -3.05 26.98 7.55
CA GLY A 78 -3.79 25.97 8.31
C GLY A 78 -5.28 25.99 7.99
N ALA A 79 -6.06 25.30 8.82
CA ALA A 79 -7.53 25.28 8.79
C ALA A 79 -8.09 24.60 10.06
N ARG A 80 -9.41 24.53 10.19
CA ARG A 80 -10.12 23.68 11.18
C ARG A 80 -11.28 22.94 10.50
N ILE A 81 -11.54 21.70 10.89
CA ILE A 81 -12.77 20.95 10.57
C ILE A 81 -13.18 20.12 11.80
N GLY A 82 -14.26 20.53 12.47
CA GLY A 82 -14.65 19.95 13.77
C GLY A 82 -13.51 20.04 14.80
N GLU A 83 -13.07 18.88 15.27
CA GLU A 83 -12.00 18.70 16.26
C GLU A 83 -10.59 18.71 15.66
N PHE A 84 -10.46 18.60 14.33
CA PHE A 84 -9.17 18.60 13.64
C PHE A 84 -8.74 20.04 13.33
N HIS A 85 -7.65 20.47 13.94
CA HIS A 85 -6.97 21.75 13.67
C HIS A 85 -5.67 21.46 12.92
N PHE A 86 -5.51 22.08 11.76
CA PHE A 86 -4.34 21.90 10.89
C PHE A 86 -3.40 23.09 11.09
N GLY A 87 -2.18 22.83 11.55
CA GLY A 87 -1.14 23.85 11.57
C GLY A 87 -0.74 24.29 10.15
N PRO A 88 -0.15 25.50 9.99
CA PRO A 88 0.55 25.85 8.77
C PRO A 88 1.75 24.90 8.55
N GLY A 89 2.22 24.81 7.31
CA GLY A 89 3.31 23.91 6.89
C GLY A 89 2.86 22.55 6.35
N LEU A 90 1.68 22.07 6.77
CA LEU A 90 1.10 20.77 6.39
C LEU A 90 1.07 20.56 4.86
N SER A 91 1.55 19.40 4.42
CA SER A 91 1.67 19.07 2.99
C SER A 91 0.57 18.12 2.51
N VAL A 92 -0.02 18.43 1.35
CA VAL A 92 -0.95 17.56 0.62
C VAL A 92 -0.17 16.88 -0.52
N GLN A 93 -0.29 15.57 -0.71
CA GLN A 93 0.41 14.86 -1.79
C GLN A 93 -0.42 13.72 -2.42
N PRO A 94 -0.63 13.71 -3.75
CA PRO A 94 -0.30 14.79 -4.70
C PRO A 94 -1.16 16.05 -4.47
N CYS A 95 -0.56 17.21 -4.72
CA CYS A 95 -1.22 18.51 -4.64
C CYS A 95 -1.62 18.95 -6.06
N VAL A 96 -2.84 18.63 -6.50
CA VAL A 96 -3.33 19.02 -7.84
C VAL A 96 -3.81 20.47 -7.86
N GLU A 97 -4.89 20.79 -7.12
CA GLU A 97 -5.31 22.19 -6.88
C GLU A 97 -6.06 22.33 -5.54
N ARG A 98 -7.08 21.47 -5.34
CA ARG A 98 -7.97 21.51 -4.19
C ARG A 98 -8.06 20.14 -3.51
N VAL A 99 -8.31 20.16 -2.22
CA VAL A 99 -8.55 18.99 -1.38
C VAL A 99 -9.90 19.14 -0.68
N ILE A 100 -10.67 18.06 -0.65
CA ILE A 100 -11.83 17.92 0.24
C ILE A 100 -11.35 17.16 1.47
N LEU A 101 -11.46 17.78 2.63
CA LEU A 101 -11.26 17.13 3.93
C LEU A 101 -12.60 16.57 4.40
N VAL A 102 -12.56 15.34 4.92
CA VAL A 102 -13.72 14.61 5.45
C VAL A 102 -13.41 14.25 6.90
N ARG A 103 -14.08 14.91 7.83
CA ARG A 103 -14.09 14.56 9.26
C ARG A 103 -15.22 13.57 9.50
N GLN A 104 -14.90 12.47 10.14
CA GLN A 104 -15.84 11.49 10.65
C GLN A 104 -15.84 11.58 12.19
N ASN A 105 -17.00 11.53 12.81
CA ASN A 105 -17.14 11.06 14.19
C ASN A 105 -17.99 9.79 14.15
N LEU A 106 -17.41 8.66 14.50
CA LEU A 106 -18.06 7.35 14.34
C LEU A 106 -19.08 7.05 15.46
N GLY A 107 -19.06 7.79 16.57
CA GLY A 107 -19.89 7.47 17.74
C GLY A 107 -19.46 6.19 18.47
N LEU A 108 -19.89 6.00 19.72
CA LEU A 108 -19.39 4.92 20.58
C LEU A 108 -19.70 3.51 20.06
N ASN A 109 -20.83 3.32 19.37
CA ASN A 109 -21.26 2.01 18.88
C ASN A 109 -20.34 1.47 17.78
N TRP A 110 -20.06 2.28 16.76
CA TRP A 110 -19.11 1.93 15.70
C TRP A 110 -17.67 1.88 16.22
N SER A 111 -17.31 2.80 17.12
CA SER A 111 -15.98 2.85 17.73
C SER A 111 -15.64 1.57 18.50
N SER A 112 -16.57 1.08 19.33
CA SER A 112 -16.37 -0.18 20.06
C SER A 112 -16.45 -1.40 19.14
N SER A 113 -17.39 -1.43 18.18
CA SER A 113 -17.59 -2.56 17.25
C SER A 113 -16.45 -2.77 16.23
N ILE A 114 -15.67 -1.72 15.92
CA ILE A 114 -14.55 -1.78 14.96
C ILE A 114 -13.18 -1.72 15.66
N TYR A 115 -13.00 -0.88 16.69
CA TYR A 115 -11.67 -0.57 17.21
C TYR A 115 -11.36 -1.25 18.56
N SER A 116 -12.34 -1.42 19.46
CA SER A 116 -12.10 -2.23 20.66
C SER A 116 -11.86 -3.70 20.31
N THR A 117 -12.71 -4.26 19.44
CA THR A 117 -12.67 -5.65 18.97
C THR A 117 -11.68 -5.85 17.83
N GLY A 118 -11.86 -5.15 16.70
CA GLY A 118 -11.13 -5.39 15.45
C GLY A 118 -9.64 -5.04 15.50
N TYR A 119 -9.23 -4.14 16.40
CA TYR A 119 -7.82 -3.84 16.68
C TYR A 119 -7.34 -4.43 18.03
N ASN A 120 -8.16 -5.24 18.70
CA ASN A 120 -7.85 -5.93 19.96
C ASN A 120 -7.26 -5.02 21.07
N LEU A 121 -7.87 -3.85 21.31
CA LEU A 121 -7.42 -2.92 22.36
C LEU A 121 -7.44 -3.58 23.76
N THR A 122 -8.42 -4.44 24.02
CA THR A 122 -8.55 -5.20 25.26
C THR A 122 -7.36 -6.14 25.49
N GLY A 123 -6.86 -6.80 24.44
CA GLY A 123 -5.63 -7.63 24.51
C GLY A 123 -4.33 -6.85 24.73
N TYR A 124 -4.37 -5.52 24.67
CA TYR A 124 -3.27 -4.63 25.08
C TYR A 124 -3.54 -3.92 26.42
N ASN A 125 -4.59 -4.31 27.15
CA ASN A 125 -5.09 -3.69 28.37
C ASN A 125 -5.46 -2.20 28.18
N TYR A 126 -6.01 -1.82 27.02
CA TYR A 126 -6.54 -0.48 26.74
C TYR A 126 -8.04 -0.50 26.47
N GLN A 127 -8.72 0.59 26.88
CA GLN A 127 -10.16 0.81 26.66
C GLN A 127 -10.38 2.18 26.01
N LEU A 128 -11.25 2.25 25.00
CA LEU A 128 -11.69 3.52 24.41
C LEU A 128 -12.45 4.38 25.43
N VAL A 129 -12.09 5.66 25.50
CA VAL A 129 -12.72 6.67 26.37
C VAL A 129 -13.58 7.65 25.58
N THR A 130 -13.25 7.86 24.31
CA THR A 130 -14.00 8.69 23.35
C THR A 130 -14.49 7.84 22.18
N PRO A 131 -15.45 8.36 21.37
CA PRO A 131 -15.58 7.94 19.99
C PRO A 131 -14.24 8.06 19.24
N VAL A 132 -14.11 7.26 18.18
CA VAL A 132 -13.04 7.37 17.20
C VAL A 132 -13.41 8.46 16.20
N LEU A 133 -12.49 9.41 16.05
CA LEU A 133 -12.52 10.47 15.06
C LEU A 133 -11.71 10.07 13.83
N GLY A 134 -12.34 10.08 12.67
CA GLY A 134 -11.67 9.84 11.39
C GLY A 134 -11.36 11.13 10.65
N LEU A 135 -10.21 11.19 10.00
CA LEU A 135 -9.86 12.23 9.04
C LEU A 135 -9.40 11.55 7.75
N LEU A 136 -10.07 11.86 6.64
CA LEU A 136 -9.69 11.47 5.29
C LEU A 136 -9.58 12.71 4.39
N ALA A 137 -8.80 12.62 3.31
CA ALA A 137 -8.58 13.71 2.38
C ALA A 137 -8.61 13.23 0.93
N TYR A 138 -9.33 13.93 0.05
CA TYR A 138 -9.55 13.55 -1.35
C TYR A 138 -9.24 14.68 -2.32
N ASN A 139 -8.68 14.35 -3.48
CA ASN A 139 -8.45 15.34 -4.54
C ASN A 139 -9.77 15.89 -5.10
N SER A 140 -9.80 17.19 -5.42
CA SER A 140 -10.95 17.86 -6.01
C SER A 140 -10.52 18.70 -7.23
N ASN A 141 -11.07 18.40 -8.39
CA ASN A 141 -10.81 19.12 -9.64
C ASN A 141 -11.56 20.48 -9.67
N PRO A 142 -11.08 21.48 -10.43
CA PRO A 142 -11.72 22.79 -10.53
C PRO A 142 -13.20 22.73 -10.94
N ASP A 143 -13.51 21.86 -11.91
CA ASP A 143 -14.81 21.73 -12.60
C ASP A 143 -15.81 20.81 -11.87
N GLY A 144 -15.53 20.46 -10.62
CA GLY A 144 -16.42 19.71 -9.73
C GLY A 144 -16.50 18.20 -10.00
N VAL A 145 -16.53 17.77 -11.27
CA VAL A 145 -16.53 16.33 -11.62
C VAL A 145 -15.10 15.78 -11.60
N ALA A 146 -14.64 15.38 -10.41
CA ALA A 146 -13.56 14.41 -10.32
C ALA A 146 -14.10 13.05 -10.80
N VAL A 147 -13.85 12.69 -12.07
CA VAL A 147 -14.31 11.41 -12.67
C VAL A 147 -13.78 10.19 -11.90
N ASN A 148 -12.64 10.34 -11.21
CA ASN A 148 -12.19 9.45 -10.15
C ASN A 148 -11.57 10.29 -9.02
N PRO A 149 -12.28 10.60 -7.92
CA PRO A 149 -11.66 11.21 -6.75
C PRO A 149 -10.87 10.12 -6.00
N TYR A 150 -9.59 10.38 -5.77
CA TYR A 150 -8.68 9.48 -5.07
C TYR A 150 -8.19 10.13 -3.78
N GLU A 151 -7.79 9.30 -2.81
CA GLU A 151 -7.28 9.76 -1.53
C GLU A 151 -5.92 10.46 -1.72
N VAL A 152 -5.73 11.59 -1.05
CA VAL A 152 -4.46 12.33 -1.04
C VAL A 152 -3.89 12.36 0.37
N ASN A 153 -2.58 12.17 0.47
CA ASN A 153 -1.93 12.12 1.77
C ASN A 153 -1.80 13.53 2.35
N LEU A 154 -2.37 13.73 3.54
CA LEU A 154 -1.96 14.81 4.44
C LEU A 154 -0.71 14.32 5.18
N MET A 155 0.38 15.07 5.09
CA MET A 155 1.62 14.78 5.79
C MET A 155 2.14 16.03 6.48
N GLY A 156 2.18 15.97 7.80
CA GLY A 156 2.76 16.95 8.69
C GLY A 156 4.17 16.59 9.16
N THR A 157 4.66 17.34 10.14
CA THR A 157 5.80 16.98 10.99
C THR A 157 5.40 17.19 12.45
N GLU A 158 6.30 16.99 13.42
CA GLU A 158 6.03 17.37 14.81
C GLU A 158 5.86 18.89 14.99
N LYS A 159 6.39 19.72 14.07
CA LYS A 159 6.15 21.16 14.02
C LYS A 159 4.93 21.52 13.19
N ASP A 160 4.78 20.88 12.03
CA ASP A 160 3.70 21.12 11.07
C ASP A 160 2.56 20.09 11.29
N HIS A 161 1.99 20.03 12.49
CA HIS A 161 1.14 18.90 12.93
C HIS A 161 -0.37 19.17 12.79
N ILE A 162 -1.16 18.10 12.99
CA ILE A 162 -2.61 18.12 13.18
C ILE A 162 -2.88 17.98 14.68
N LEU A 163 -3.65 18.90 15.28
CA LEU A 163 -4.21 18.71 16.62
C LEU A 163 -5.62 18.13 16.51
N ILE A 164 -5.93 17.15 17.35
CA ILE A 164 -7.25 16.54 17.47
C ILE A 164 -7.77 16.80 18.89
N ASP A 165 -8.77 17.66 19.00
CA ASP A 165 -9.34 18.13 20.27
C ASP A 165 -10.58 17.33 20.67
N PHE A 166 -10.45 16.43 21.65
CA PHE A 166 -11.56 15.61 22.15
C PHE A 166 -12.39 16.29 23.26
N LEU A 167 -12.13 17.57 23.61
CA LEU A 167 -12.84 18.25 24.70
C LEU A 167 -14.36 18.33 24.47
N SER A 168 -14.79 18.42 23.20
CA SER A 168 -16.20 18.48 22.78
C SER A 168 -16.93 17.14 22.80
N ILE A 169 -16.21 16.00 22.75
CA ILE A 169 -16.79 14.65 22.58
C ILE A 169 -16.56 13.78 23.83
N LYS A 170 -16.57 14.40 25.00
CA LYS A 170 -16.49 13.68 26.27
C LYS A 170 -17.72 12.80 26.46
N SER A 171 -17.50 11.50 26.64
CA SER A 171 -18.53 10.60 27.17
C SER A 171 -19.04 11.14 28.52
N SER A 172 -20.36 11.16 28.70
CA SER A 172 -20.97 11.50 30.00
C SER A 172 -20.63 10.48 31.09
N GLY A 173 -20.22 9.27 30.70
CA GLY A 173 -19.66 8.23 31.57
C GLY A 173 -18.15 8.39 31.81
N SER A 174 -17.69 9.60 32.17
CA SER A 174 -16.29 9.79 32.58
C SER A 174 -15.97 8.94 33.82
N PRO A 175 -14.85 8.19 33.84
CA PRO A 175 -14.43 7.48 35.05
C PRO A 175 -14.12 8.51 36.14
N ARG A 176 -14.94 8.52 37.20
CA ARG A 176 -14.71 9.31 38.41
C ARG A 176 -13.45 8.80 39.11
N SER A 177 -12.33 9.51 38.89
CA SER A 177 -11.07 9.43 39.63
C SER A 177 -10.47 8.03 39.89
N VAL A 178 -9.32 7.75 39.27
CA VAL A 178 -8.07 7.27 39.90
C VAL A 178 -7.09 6.87 38.79
N ASN A 179 -5.94 7.55 38.73
CA ASN A 179 -4.64 7.19 38.13
C ASN A 179 -4.55 6.48 36.75
N SER A 180 -5.61 6.43 35.94
CA SER A 180 -5.53 5.87 34.58
C SER A 180 -4.86 6.87 33.62
N SER A 181 -3.67 6.49 33.11
CA SER A 181 -2.94 7.29 32.13
C SER A 181 -3.67 7.32 30.78
N LEU A 182 -4.32 8.43 30.48
CA LEU A 182 -4.97 8.65 29.19
C LEU A 182 -3.92 8.86 28.08
N LEU A 183 -4.00 8.07 27.01
CA LEU A 183 -3.12 8.13 25.84
C LEU A 183 -3.92 8.38 24.56
N CYS A 184 -3.26 9.00 23.60
CA CYS A 184 -3.73 9.19 22.24
C CYS A 184 -3.45 7.94 21.43
N ALA A 185 -4.50 7.20 21.04
CA ALA A 185 -4.43 6.13 20.06
C ALA A 185 -4.58 6.71 18.65
N CYS A 186 -3.64 6.37 17.76
CA CYS A 186 -3.74 6.61 16.31
C CYS A 186 -3.76 5.25 15.61
N PHE A 187 -4.86 4.96 14.90
CA PHE A 187 -5.08 3.75 14.12
C PHE A 187 -4.74 4.03 12.65
N THR A 188 -3.76 3.29 12.12
CA THR A 188 -3.33 3.42 10.73
C THR A 188 -4.13 2.49 9.82
N SER A 189 -4.30 2.88 8.54
CA SER A 189 -4.97 2.07 7.51
C SER A 189 -4.32 0.68 7.30
N ASN A 190 -3.05 0.52 7.70
CA ASN A 190 -2.30 -0.73 7.67
C ASN A 190 -2.60 -1.65 8.89
N GLY A 191 -3.58 -1.32 9.74
CA GLY A 191 -3.96 -2.11 10.92
C GLY A 191 -3.10 -1.88 12.18
N ASN A 192 -1.97 -1.16 12.07
CA ASN A 192 -1.14 -0.83 13.23
C ASN A 192 -1.77 0.29 14.07
N ILE A 193 -1.75 0.12 15.39
CA ILE A 193 -2.04 1.18 16.38
C ILE A 193 -0.72 1.78 16.86
N THR A 194 -0.70 3.09 17.08
CA THR A 194 0.35 3.76 17.85
C THR A 194 -0.28 4.50 19.03
N PHE A 195 0.38 4.45 20.19
CA PHE A 195 -0.02 5.20 21.38
C PHE A 195 1.00 6.31 21.64
N LYS A 196 0.52 7.52 21.92
CA LYS A 196 1.33 8.68 22.32
C LYS A 196 0.73 9.35 23.55
N GLU A 197 1.55 10.08 24.28
CA GLU A 197 1.06 11.03 25.28
C GLU A 197 0.26 12.16 24.60
N GLN A 198 -0.65 12.77 25.36
CA GLN A 198 -1.42 13.93 24.94
C GLN A 198 -0.52 15.18 24.96
N VAL A 199 -0.71 16.12 24.03
CA VAL A 199 0.05 17.40 24.04
C VAL A 199 -0.54 18.42 25.01
N SER A 200 -1.82 18.29 25.32
CA SER A 200 -2.51 18.93 26.45
C SER A 200 -3.76 18.11 26.79
N ALA A 201 -4.43 18.37 27.92
CA ALA A 201 -5.53 17.54 28.38
C ALA A 201 -6.65 17.39 27.32
N TYR A 202 -6.92 16.15 26.92
CA TYR A 202 -7.84 15.72 25.86
C TYR A 202 -7.44 16.12 24.43
N VAL A 203 -6.19 16.56 24.18
CA VAL A 203 -5.71 16.95 22.84
C VAL A 203 -4.58 16.05 22.37
N CYS A 204 -4.76 15.48 21.17
CA CYS A 204 -3.82 14.57 20.53
C CYS A 204 -3.07 15.22 19.36
N LEU A 205 -1.84 14.75 19.10
CA LEU A 205 -1.02 15.18 17.96
C LEU A 205 -0.97 14.07 16.90
N GLY A 206 -1.53 14.38 15.73
CA GLY A 206 -1.45 13.57 14.51
C GLY A 206 -0.47 14.17 13.50
N THR A 207 0.20 13.32 12.72
CA THR A 207 1.12 13.73 11.65
C THR A 207 0.64 13.36 10.25
N ALA A 208 -0.52 12.70 10.13
CA ALA A 208 -1.12 12.32 8.85
C ALA A 208 -2.66 12.20 8.94
N GLN A 209 -3.35 12.01 7.81
CA GLN A 209 -4.74 11.55 7.82
C GLN A 209 -4.81 10.11 8.40
N GLY A 210 -5.96 9.72 8.93
CA GLY A 210 -6.11 8.50 9.74
C GLY A 210 -7.07 8.69 10.91
N HIS A 211 -7.17 7.68 11.77
CA HIS A 211 -8.22 7.61 12.80
C HIS A 211 -7.62 7.71 14.21
N TYR A 212 -8.31 8.44 15.10
CA TYR A 212 -7.78 8.88 16.38
C TYR A 212 -8.81 8.70 17.51
N ALA A 213 -8.35 8.33 18.71
CA ALA A 213 -9.18 8.31 19.92
C ALA A 213 -8.33 8.49 21.20
N LEU A 214 -8.99 8.81 22.32
CA LEU A 214 -8.39 8.66 23.64
C LEU A 214 -8.65 7.25 24.19
N VAL A 215 -7.62 6.65 24.77
CA VAL A 215 -7.69 5.37 25.49
C VAL A 215 -7.20 5.52 26.93
N ALA A 216 -7.81 4.76 27.84
CA ALA A 216 -7.29 4.54 29.19
C ALA A 216 -6.63 3.17 29.28
N LYS A 217 -5.56 3.04 30.08
CA LYS A 217 -4.94 1.75 30.40
C LYS A 217 -5.61 1.13 31.62
N HIS A 218 -5.93 -0.16 31.56
CA HIS A 218 -6.37 -0.95 32.71
C HIS A 218 -5.21 -1.29 33.66
N HIS A 219 -5.50 -1.26 34.96
CA HIS A 219 -4.56 -1.49 36.06
C HIS A 219 -5.01 -2.71 36.89
N ASP A 220 -5.11 -3.87 36.25
CA ASP A 220 -5.33 -5.13 36.97
C ASP A 220 -4.04 -5.61 37.65
N GLY A 221 -4.18 -6.14 38.87
CA GLY A 221 -3.08 -6.58 39.70
C GLY A 221 -2.60 -7.99 39.35
N SER A 222 -1.27 -8.18 39.39
CA SER A 222 -0.53 -9.44 39.16
C SER A 222 -0.59 -10.01 37.72
N GLY A 223 0.57 -10.32 37.12
CA GLY A 223 0.65 -11.02 35.83
C GLY A 223 1.71 -10.53 34.83
N GLY A 224 3.00 -10.79 35.10
CA GLY A 224 3.99 -11.04 34.04
C GLY A 224 4.42 -9.91 33.08
N GLY A 225 5.33 -9.04 33.54
CA GLY A 225 6.50 -8.63 32.73
C GLY A 225 6.31 -7.90 31.39
N GLY A 226 5.76 -6.68 31.41
CA GLY A 226 5.86 -5.72 30.29
C GLY A 226 6.66 -4.47 30.69
N VAL A 227 7.88 -4.30 30.16
CA VAL A 227 8.82 -3.25 30.60
C VAL A 227 8.33 -1.82 30.29
N ILE A 228 8.57 -0.91 31.24
CA ILE A 228 8.15 0.50 31.25
C ILE A 228 9.09 1.37 30.39
N THR A 229 8.62 2.58 30.04
CA THR A 229 9.36 3.63 29.33
C THR A 229 10.61 4.12 30.07
N PRO A 230 11.55 4.77 29.36
CA PRO A 230 12.44 5.76 29.94
C PRO A 230 11.90 7.17 29.69
N SER A 231 11.39 7.83 30.73
CA SER A 231 11.16 9.28 30.74
C SER A 231 12.15 9.93 31.72
N SER A 232 13.07 10.75 31.20
CA SER A 232 13.77 11.81 31.94
C SER A 232 14.65 12.66 31.02
N SER A 233 14.54 13.97 31.21
CA SER A 233 15.50 14.98 30.76
C SER A 233 16.06 15.66 32.02
N PRO A 234 17.14 16.48 31.95
CA PRO A 234 18.18 16.57 30.94
C PRO A 234 19.57 16.22 31.53
N GLY A 235 20.56 15.92 30.68
CA GLY A 235 21.94 15.73 31.12
C GLY A 235 22.94 15.94 29.98
N VAL A 236 23.93 16.82 30.18
CA VAL A 236 24.99 17.08 29.20
C VAL A 236 26.08 16.04 29.35
N ASN A 237 26.39 15.30 28.29
CA ASN A 237 27.76 14.99 27.90
C ASN A 237 27.86 14.46 26.46
N ASN A 238 29.01 14.70 25.82
CA ASN A 238 29.25 14.35 24.43
C ASN A 238 29.60 12.87 24.25
N GLY A 239 29.01 12.21 23.24
CA GLY A 239 29.34 10.82 22.88
C GLY A 239 28.58 10.37 21.62
N GLY A 240 29.31 10.15 20.52
CA GLY A 240 28.73 9.82 19.21
C GLY A 240 28.26 8.36 19.08
N GLY A 241 27.12 8.01 19.67
CA GLY A 241 26.47 6.70 19.51
C GLY A 241 25.25 6.75 18.57
N GLY A 242 25.22 5.90 17.53
CA GLY A 242 24.08 5.83 16.60
C GLY A 242 22.87 5.12 17.21
N LYS A 243 21.73 5.81 17.35
CA LYS A 243 20.45 5.17 17.72
C LYS A 243 19.99 4.21 16.61
N LEU A 244 20.04 2.90 16.86
CA LEU A 244 19.29 1.94 16.05
C LEU A 244 17.79 2.11 16.31
N SER A 245 17.02 2.45 15.28
CA SER A 245 15.56 2.42 15.29
C SER A 245 15.07 0.97 15.16
N ARG A 246 14.77 0.33 16.31
CA ARG A 246 14.21 -1.02 16.34
C ARG A 246 12.74 -1.00 15.91
N TRP A 247 12.49 -1.26 14.61
CA TRP A 247 11.15 -1.48 14.08
C TRP A 247 10.48 -2.67 14.78
N LYS A 248 9.29 -2.47 15.35
CA LYS A 248 8.45 -3.54 15.90
C LYS A 248 7.36 -3.88 14.88
N VAL A 249 7.70 -4.76 13.94
CA VAL A 249 6.76 -5.23 12.90
C VAL A 249 5.76 -6.19 13.54
N ALA A 250 4.46 -5.90 13.40
CA ALA A 250 3.41 -6.88 13.67
C ALA A 250 3.36 -7.88 12.50
N VAL A 251 3.52 -9.17 12.78
CA VAL A 251 3.52 -10.24 11.77
C VAL A 251 2.29 -11.11 11.96
N THR A 252 1.37 -11.06 11.00
CA THR A 252 0.16 -11.89 10.97
C THR A 252 0.35 -13.01 9.95
N LYS A 253 0.14 -14.27 10.37
CA LYS A 253 0.09 -15.41 9.44
C LYS A 253 -1.21 -15.33 8.64
N LEU A 254 -1.11 -15.07 7.33
CA LEU A 254 -2.28 -14.95 6.45
C LEU A 254 -2.97 -16.30 6.22
N CYS A 255 -2.18 -17.34 5.96
CA CYS A 255 -2.66 -18.65 5.53
C CYS A 255 -1.75 -19.77 6.04
N ASP A 256 -2.28 -20.99 6.01
CA ASP A 256 -1.51 -22.23 5.95
C ASP A 256 -2.03 -23.00 4.73
N ILE A 257 -1.14 -23.58 3.93
CA ILE A 257 -1.48 -24.34 2.72
C ILE A 257 -1.22 -25.85 2.88
N GLY A 258 -0.85 -26.30 4.08
CA GLY A 258 -0.53 -27.69 4.35
C GLY A 258 0.95 -28.02 4.09
N ILE A 259 1.27 -29.31 4.22
CA ILE A 259 2.66 -29.81 4.21
C ILE A 259 3.14 -30.15 2.79
N ASP A 260 2.21 -30.60 1.92
CA ASP A 260 2.51 -31.04 0.55
C ASP A 260 2.48 -29.92 -0.51
N GLU A 261 1.99 -28.73 -0.15
CA GLU A 261 2.03 -27.54 -1.02
C GLU A 261 3.04 -26.49 -0.54
N SER A 262 3.61 -25.75 -1.49
CA SER A 262 4.56 -24.68 -1.23
C SER A 262 4.23 -23.42 -2.03
N VAL A 263 4.36 -22.25 -1.40
CA VAL A 263 4.13 -20.95 -2.04
C VAL A 263 5.26 -20.68 -3.04
N CYS A 264 4.92 -20.77 -4.33
CA CYS A 264 5.86 -20.55 -5.44
C CYS A 264 5.86 -19.09 -5.92
N SER A 265 4.79 -18.33 -5.69
CA SER A 265 4.75 -16.89 -5.92
C SER A 265 3.68 -16.19 -5.09
N VAL A 266 3.86 -14.88 -4.85
CA VAL A 266 2.85 -13.99 -4.25
C VAL A 266 2.80 -12.69 -5.02
N SER A 267 1.63 -12.06 -5.14
CA SER A 267 1.48 -10.73 -5.73
C SER A 267 0.27 -9.98 -5.18
N TRP A 268 0.49 -8.78 -4.67
CA TRP A 268 -0.57 -7.87 -4.26
C TRP A 268 -1.30 -7.27 -5.46
N ALA A 269 -2.62 -7.12 -5.37
CA ALA A 269 -3.39 -6.33 -6.31
C ALA A 269 -3.05 -4.84 -6.17
N LEU A 270 -3.15 -4.09 -7.27
CA LEU A 270 -2.84 -2.66 -7.31
C LEU A 270 -3.79 -1.79 -6.45
N ARG A 271 -4.95 -2.32 -6.04
CA ARG A 271 -5.97 -1.65 -5.22
C ARG A 271 -6.72 -2.65 -4.35
N GLY A 272 -7.12 -2.23 -3.15
CA GLY A 272 -7.87 -3.05 -2.20
C GLY A 272 -6.99 -4.04 -1.42
N THR A 273 -7.63 -5.06 -0.84
CA THR A 273 -7.00 -5.97 0.14
C THR A 273 -6.54 -7.31 -0.45
N HIS A 274 -6.61 -7.46 -1.78
CA HIS A 274 -6.40 -8.73 -2.46
C HIS A 274 -4.92 -9.10 -2.60
N LEU A 275 -4.56 -10.27 -2.09
CA LEU A 275 -3.30 -10.95 -2.38
C LEU A 275 -3.58 -12.17 -3.27
N ALA A 276 -2.79 -12.34 -4.33
CA ALA A 276 -2.71 -13.60 -5.07
C ALA A 276 -1.55 -14.44 -4.54
N ILE A 277 -1.78 -15.74 -4.37
CA ILE A 277 -0.80 -16.76 -3.99
C ILE A 277 -0.78 -17.82 -5.09
N GLY A 278 0.40 -18.20 -5.58
CA GLY A 278 0.59 -19.27 -6.56
C GLY A 278 1.35 -20.44 -5.94
N THR A 279 0.84 -21.65 -6.09
CA THR A 279 1.31 -22.85 -5.37
C THR A 279 2.24 -23.73 -6.20
N SER A 280 2.75 -24.82 -5.61
CA SER A 280 3.52 -25.87 -6.32
C SER A 280 2.68 -26.79 -7.21
N SER A 281 1.41 -27.01 -6.88
CA SER A 281 0.50 -27.86 -7.66
C SER A 281 0.07 -27.20 -8.97
N GLY A 282 -0.13 -25.88 -8.96
CA GLY A 282 -0.65 -25.10 -10.09
C GLY A 282 -1.89 -24.27 -9.75
N THR A 283 -2.44 -24.41 -8.54
CA THR A 283 -3.52 -23.57 -8.05
C THR A 283 -3.08 -22.12 -7.85
N VAL A 284 -4.02 -21.19 -8.00
CA VAL A 284 -3.87 -19.77 -7.69
C VAL A 284 -4.94 -19.38 -6.70
N GLU A 285 -4.56 -18.92 -5.52
CA GLU A 285 -5.50 -18.50 -4.49
C GLU A 285 -5.60 -16.98 -4.41
N ILE A 286 -6.83 -16.48 -4.27
CA ILE A 286 -7.12 -15.07 -4.03
C ILE A 286 -7.56 -14.93 -2.57
N TRP A 287 -6.80 -14.14 -1.81
CA TRP A 287 -7.00 -13.90 -0.38
C TRP A 287 -7.36 -12.44 -0.11
N ASP A 288 -8.31 -12.21 0.79
CA ASP A 288 -8.48 -10.93 1.47
C ASP A 288 -7.50 -10.88 2.64
N ALA A 289 -6.45 -10.07 2.51
CA ALA A 289 -5.40 -9.98 3.51
C ALA A 289 -5.81 -9.21 4.77
N LEU A 290 -6.81 -8.31 4.71
CA LEU A 290 -7.32 -7.65 5.93
C LEU A 290 -8.28 -8.56 6.70
N ARG A 291 -9.03 -9.42 6.00
CA ARG A 291 -9.92 -10.41 6.64
C ARG A 291 -9.26 -11.76 6.93
N CYS A 292 -7.97 -11.91 6.58
CA CYS A 292 -7.21 -13.17 6.60
C CYS A 292 -8.01 -14.37 6.06
N LYS A 293 -8.69 -14.17 4.92
CA LYS A 293 -9.66 -15.13 4.37
C LYS A 293 -9.43 -15.39 2.89
N ARG A 294 -9.34 -16.67 2.50
CA ARG A 294 -9.42 -17.09 1.10
C ARG A 294 -10.79 -16.72 0.52
N ILE A 295 -10.78 -15.89 -0.52
CA ILE A 295 -11.96 -15.55 -1.31
C ILE A 295 -12.23 -16.67 -2.32
N ARG A 296 -11.17 -17.16 -2.97
CA ARG A 296 -11.27 -18.13 -4.08
C ARG A 296 -9.98 -18.93 -4.27
N THR A 297 -10.11 -20.14 -4.79
CA THR A 297 -9.03 -20.92 -5.43
C THR A 297 -9.34 -21.01 -6.92
N MET A 298 -8.34 -20.94 -7.79
CA MET A 298 -8.47 -20.90 -9.25
C MET A 298 -7.46 -21.86 -9.89
N GLU A 299 -7.94 -22.84 -10.67
CA GLU A 299 -7.15 -23.98 -11.15
C GLU A 299 -6.66 -23.80 -12.61
N GLY A 300 -6.32 -24.89 -13.31
CA GLY A 300 -6.07 -24.91 -14.76
C GLY A 300 -4.61 -24.80 -15.22
N HIS A 301 -3.65 -24.53 -14.31
CA HIS A 301 -2.24 -24.87 -14.55
C HIS A 301 -1.96 -26.30 -14.11
N ARG A 302 -1.02 -26.97 -14.79
CA ARG A 302 -0.65 -28.37 -14.48
C ARG A 302 0.62 -28.53 -13.63
N LEU A 303 1.29 -27.41 -13.33
CA LEU A 303 2.54 -27.34 -12.57
C LEU A 303 2.62 -25.98 -11.87
N ARG A 304 3.53 -25.85 -10.91
CA ARG A 304 3.76 -24.66 -10.08
C ARG A 304 3.60 -23.31 -10.78
N VAL A 305 2.99 -22.36 -10.07
CA VAL A 305 2.84 -20.97 -10.51
C VAL A 305 4.00 -20.14 -9.96
N GLY A 306 5.02 -19.94 -10.79
CA GLY A 306 6.29 -19.29 -10.41
C GLY A 306 6.32 -17.77 -10.62
N ALA A 307 5.28 -17.19 -11.22
CA ALA A 307 5.14 -15.76 -11.45
C ALA A 307 3.67 -15.30 -11.47
N LEU A 308 3.39 -14.13 -10.91
CA LEU A 308 2.06 -13.53 -10.81
C LEU A 308 2.15 -12.01 -11.10
N ALA A 309 1.26 -11.48 -11.91
CA ALA A 309 1.21 -10.04 -12.22
C ALA A 309 -0.24 -9.54 -12.35
N TRP A 310 -0.60 -8.51 -11.59
CA TRP A 310 -1.92 -7.87 -11.65
C TRP A 310 -1.99 -6.73 -12.66
N SER A 311 -3.16 -6.61 -13.29
CA SER A 311 -3.62 -5.49 -14.12
C SER A 311 -5.07 -5.18 -13.73
N SER A 312 -5.26 -4.21 -12.83
CA SER A 312 -6.57 -3.90 -12.21
C SER A 312 -7.25 -5.14 -11.60
N SER A 313 -8.35 -5.63 -12.17
CA SER A 313 -9.08 -6.86 -11.77
C SER A 313 -8.56 -8.15 -12.40
N VAL A 314 -7.69 -8.06 -13.41
CA VAL A 314 -7.12 -9.21 -14.11
C VAL A 314 -5.79 -9.59 -13.46
N LEU A 315 -5.64 -10.87 -13.15
CA LEU A 315 -4.40 -11.47 -12.69
C LEU A 315 -3.86 -12.38 -13.80
N SER A 316 -2.61 -12.15 -14.20
CA SER A 316 -1.86 -13.08 -15.04
C SER A 316 -1.05 -14.02 -14.17
N SER A 317 -1.22 -15.34 -14.33
CA SER A 317 -0.40 -16.36 -13.69
C SER A 317 0.49 -17.08 -14.70
N GLY A 318 1.80 -17.14 -14.43
CA GLY A 318 2.80 -17.82 -15.25
C GLY A 318 3.30 -19.08 -14.56
N SER A 319 3.37 -20.20 -15.31
CA SER A 319 3.65 -21.53 -14.75
C SER A 319 4.84 -22.23 -15.39
N ARG A 320 5.37 -23.22 -14.66
CA ARG A 320 6.28 -24.26 -15.18
C ARG A 320 5.65 -25.09 -16.31
N ASP A 321 4.32 -25.07 -16.46
CA ASP A 321 3.60 -25.69 -17.59
C ASP A 321 3.74 -24.96 -18.94
N LYS A 322 4.53 -23.88 -18.96
CA LYS A 322 4.91 -23.05 -20.13
C LYS A 322 3.83 -22.10 -20.62
N SER A 323 2.66 -22.06 -19.97
CA SER A 323 1.56 -21.16 -20.32
C SER A 323 1.39 -20.01 -19.33
N ILE A 324 0.68 -18.98 -19.78
CA ILE A 324 0.19 -17.90 -18.92
C ILE A 324 -1.34 -17.95 -18.96
N LEU A 325 -2.00 -17.95 -17.81
CA LEU A 325 -3.45 -17.84 -17.71
C LEU A 325 -3.83 -16.41 -17.32
N GLN A 326 -4.79 -15.84 -18.03
CA GLN A 326 -5.42 -14.56 -17.68
C GLN A 326 -6.67 -14.86 -16.87
N ARG A 327 -6.75 -14.28 -15.67
CA ARG A 327 -7.79 -14.59 -14.67
C ARG A 327 -8.46 -13.30 -14.22
N ASP A 328 -9.68 -13.03 -14.66
CA ASP A 328 -10.46 -11.94 -14.08
C ASP A 328 -11.20 -12.46 -12.84
N ILE A 329 -10.90 -11.88 -11.67
CA ILE A 329 -11.47 -12.34 -10.40
C ILE A 329 -13.00 -12.14 -10.30
N ARG A 330 -13.59 -11.38 -11.23
CA ARG A 330 -15.03 -11.10 -11.33
C ARG A 330 -15.80 -12.16 -12.15
N CYS A 331 -15.11 -12.92 -12.99
CA CYS A 331 -15.71 -13.97 -13.82
C CYS A 331 -15.82 -15.28 -13.04
N GLN A 332 -16.87 -16.08 -13.27
CA GLN A 332 -17.01 -17.39 -12.61
C GLN A 332 -15.96 -18.41 -13.09
N GLU A 333 -15.53 -18.32 -14.35
CA GLU A 333 -14.45 -19.15 -14.89
C GLU A 333 -13.10 -18.87 -14.24
N ASP A 334 -12.26 -19.91 -14.08
CA ASP A 334 -10.94 -19.79 -13.45
C ASP A 334 -9.90 -19.09 -14.33
N HIS A 335 -10.11 -19.04 -15.64
CA HIS A 335 -9.34 -18.21 -16.55
C HIS A 335 -10.19 -17.79 -17.74
N VAL A 336 -10.01 -16.55 -18.21
CA VAL A 336 -10.70 -15.96 -19.36
C VAL A 336 -9.90 -16.10 -20.66
N SER A 337 -8.60 -16.36 -20.57
CA SER A 337 -7.72 -16.59 -21.74
C SER A 337 -6.45 -17.35 -21.35
N LYS A 338 -5.83 -18.00 -22.34
CA LYS A 338 -4.59 -18.77 -22.21
C LYS A 338 -3.59 -18.33 -23.27
N LEU A 339 -2.46 -17.77 -22.84
CA LEU A 339 -1.37 -17.34 -23.70
C LEU A 339 -0.32 -18.46 -23.79
N THR A 340 0.17 -18.72 -25.00
CA THR A 340 1.18 -19.75 -25.28
C THR A 340 2.27 -19.22 -26.22
N GLY A 341 3.53 -19.55 -25.94
CA GLY A 341 4.66 -19.03 -26.71
C GLY A 341 6.03 -19.34 -26.11
N HIS A 342 6.15 -19.42 -24.78
CA HIS A 342 7.36 -19.93 -24.13
C HIS A 342 7.50 -21.45 -24.35
N LYS A 343 8.74 -21.92 -24.52
CA LYS A 343 9.11 -23.35 -24.63
C LYS A 343 9.52 -23.98 -23.29
N SER A 344 9.63 -23.17 -22.24
CA SER A 344 10.01 -23.55 -20.87
C SER A 344 9.18 -22.76 -19.85
N GLU A 345 9.49 -22.91 -18.56
CA GLU A 345 8.80 -22.25 -17.45
C GLU A 345 8.76 -20.72 -17.59
N VAL A 346 7.58 -20.13 -17.39
CA VAL A 346 7.41 -18.67 -17.29
C VAL A 346 7.86 -18.23 -15.90
N CYS A 347 9.01 -17.56 -15.83
CA CYS A 347 9.72 -17.31 -14.58
C CYS A 347 9.70 -15.83 -14.14
N GLY A 348 9.55 -14.90 -15.09
CA GLY A 348 9.29 -13.48 -14.87
C GLY A 348 7.97 -13.06 -15.52
N LEU A 349 7.22 -12.16 -14.88
CA LEU A 349 5.93 -11.68 -15.37
C LEU A 349 5.63 -10.28 -14.81
N LYS A 350 5.29 -9.30 -15.66
CA LYS A 350 4.99 -7.93 -15.24
C LYS A 350 4.12 -7.17 -16.24
N TRP A 351 3.02 -6.57 -15.78
CA TRP A 351 2.24 -5.60 -16.56
C TRP A 351 2.92 -4.22 -16.59
N SER A 352 2.71 -3.49 -17.69
CA SER A 352 3.04 -2.08 -17.83
C SER A 352 2.19 -1.22 -16.87
N TYR A 353 2.70 -0.05 -16.48
CA TYR A 353 2.01 0.84 -15.53
C TYR A 353 0.67 1.39 -16.03
N ASP A 354 0.46 1.42 -17.36
CA ASP A 354 -0.81 1.77 -18.01
C ASP A 354 -1.71 0.55 -18.29
N ASN A 355 -1.28 -0.65 -17.89
CA ASN A 355 -1.98 -1.94 -18.06
C ASN A 355 -2.21 -2.36 -19.53
N ARG A 356 -1.54 -1.74 -20.52
CA ARG A 356 -1.70 -2.06 -21.94
C ARG A 356 -0.93 -3.31 -22.37
N GLU A 357 0.26 -3.52 -21.81
CA GLU A 357 1.18 -4.57 -22.21
C GLU A 357 1.60 -5.44 -21.04
N LEU A 358 1.69 -6.75 -21.28
CA LEU A 358 2.25 -7.72 -20.36
C LEU A 358 3.61 -8.16 -20.90
N ALA A 359 4.65 -8.09 -20.08
CA ALA A 359 5.94 -8.70 -20.36
C ALA A 359 6.08 -10.02 -19.60
N SER A 360 6.49 -11.09 -20.28
CA SER A 360 6.81 -12.38 -19.67
C SER A 360 8.20 -12.86 -20.08
N GLY A 361 8.91 -13.46 -19.14
CA GLY A 361 10.28 -13.92 -19.33
C GLY A 361 10.44 -15.37 -18.90
N GLY A 362 11.11 -16.17 -19.73
CA GLY A 362 11.11 -17.62 -19.58
C GLY A 362 12.47 -18.22 -19.27
N ASN A 363 12.43 -19.46 -18.76
CA ASN A 363 13.57 -20.39 -18.70
C ASN A 363 13.93 -20.96 -20.10
N ASP A 364 13.39 -20.39 -21.18
CA ASP A 364 13.78 -20.60 -22.58
C ASP A 364 14.55 -19.38 -23.15
N ASN A 365 15.04 -18.52 -22.24
CA ASN A 365 15.80 -17.30 -22.50
C ASN A 365 15.06 -16.21 -23.29
N LYS A 366 13.74 -16.35 -23.49
CA LYS A 366 12.93 -15.38 -24.22
C LYS A 366 12.30 -14.34 -23.30
N LEU A 367 12.13 -13.14 -23.84
CA LEU A 367 11.25 -12.11 -23.32
C LEU A 367 10.15 -11.87 -24.37
N LEU A 368 8.89 -12.08 -23.98
CA LEU A 368 7.72 -11.95 -24.83
C LEU A 368 6.86 -10.80 -24.31
N VAL A 369 6.31 -9.98 -25.23
CA VAL A 369 5.33 -8.95 -24.90
C VAL A 369 3.98 -9.32 -25.49
N TRP A 370 2.91 -9.16 -24.71
CA TRP A 370 1.54 -9.49 -25.07
C TRP A 370 0.67 -8.25 -24.88
N ASN A 371 -0.39 -8.12 -25.69
CA ASN A 371 -1.43 -7.11 -25.48
C ASN A 371 -2.74 -7.79 -25.03
N GLN A 372 -3.73 -6.98 -24.64
CA GLN A 372 -5.02 -7.46 -24.14
C GLN A 372 -5.86 -8.24 -25.19
N HIS A 373 -5.55 -8.09 -26.48
CA HIS A 373 -6.40 -8.51 -27.60
C HIS A 373 -5.87 -9.73 -28.38
N SER A 374 -4.72 -10.29 -27.97
CA SER A 374 -4.04 -11.36 -28.69
C SER A 374 -3.57 -12.48 -27.76
N THR A 375 -3.87 -13.73 -28.13
CA THR A 375 -3.33 -14.93 -27.48
C THR A 375 -1.90 -15.26 -27.93
N GLN A 376 -1.41 -14.59 -28.98
CA GLN A 376 -0.02 -14.63 -29.46
C GLN A 376 0.78 -13.41 -28.96
N PRO A 377 2.08 -13.55 -28.69
CA PRO A 377 2.91 -12.43 -28.26
C PRO A 377 3.17 -11.50 -29.44
N VAL A 378 2.95 -10.19 -29.23
CA VAL A 378 3.12 -9.12 -30.22
C VAL A 378 4.60 -8.82 -30.48
N LEU A 379 5.46 -8.95 -29.46
CA LEU A 379 6.91 -8.76 -29.57
C LEU A 379 7.64 -9.99 -29.01
N ARG A 380 8.79 -10.34 -29.60
CA ARG A 380 9.51 -11.60 -29.34
C ARG A 380 11.03 -11.39 -29.27
N TYR A 381 11.53 -11.01 -28.10
CA TYR A 381 12.96 -10.83 -27.85
C TYR A 381 13.63 -12.17 -27.46
N CYS A 382 14.80 -12.41 -28.03
CA CYS A 382 15.55 -13.68 -27.98
C CYS A 382 17.07 -13.47 -27.72
N GLU A 383 17.48 -12.25 -27.40
CA GLU A 383 18.88 -11.83 -27.28
C GLU A 383 19.48 -12.10 -25.88
N HIS A 384 18.66 -12.49 -24.90
CA HIS A 384 19.16 -13.05 -23.66
C HIS A 384 19.64 -14.50 -23.88
N THR A 385 20.76 -14.84 -23.25
CA THR A 385 21.42 -16.16 -23.30
C THR A 385 21.12 -17.02 -22.07
N ALA A 386 20.31 -16.51 -21.13
CA ALA A 386 19.89 -17.19 -19.90
C ALA A 386 18.46 -16.78 -19.50
N ALA A 387 17.89 -17.51 -18.53
CA ALA A 387 16.53 -17.30 -18.05
C ALA A 387 16.21 -15.85 -17.66
N VAL A 388 15.08 -15.33 -18.16
CA VAL A 388 14.68 -13.93 -17.97
C VAL A 388 13.68 -13.80 -16.81
N LYS A 389 14.19 -13.74 -15.57
CA LYS A 389 13.34 -13.61 -14.37
C LYS A 389 13.08 -12.16 -13.96
N ALA A 390 14.06 -11.27 -14.14
CA ALA A 390 13.93 -9.86 -13.77
C ALA A 390 13.26 -9.07 -14.90
N ILE A 391 12.13 -8.42 -14.61
CA ILE A 391 11.34 -7.62 -15.55
C ILE A 391 10.81 -6.38 -14.82
N ALA A 392 11.06 -5.20 -15.36
CA ALA A 392 10.55 -3.93 -14.85
C ALA A 392 10.15 -3.01 -16.01
N TRP A 393 8.97 -2.39 -15.91
CA TRP A 393 8.55 -1.31 -16.81
C TRP A 393 8.91 0.04 -16.21
N SER A 394 9.12 1.06 -17.04
CA SER A 394 9.25 2.43 -16.56
C SER A 394 7.89 3.00 -16.14
N PRO A 395 7.76 3.62 -14.95
CA PRO A 395 6.58 4.41 -14.58
C PRO A 395 6.57 5.81 -15.22
N HIS A 396 7.64 6.23 -15.88
CA HIS A 396 7.82 7.59 -16.41
C HIS A 396 7.83 7.65 -17.95
N LEU A 397 8.16 6.55 -18.63
CA LEU A 397 8.27 6.47 -20.08
C LEU A 397 7.46 5.27 -20.58
N HIS A 398 6.36 5.52 -21.29
CA HIS A 398 5.57 4.47 -21.93
C HIS A 398 6.45 3.66 -22.91
N GLY A 399 6.21 2.35 -22.96
CA GLY A 399 6.96 1.41 -23.81
C GLY A 399 8.40 1.12 -23.39
N LEU A 400 8.97 1.80 -22.39
CA LEU A 400 10.30 1.48 -21.87
C LEU A 400 10.25 0.28 -20.92
N LEU A 401 10.84 -0.82 -21.37
CA LEU A 401 10.92 -2.10 -20.68
C LEU A 401 12.39 -2.42 -20.36
N ALA A 402 12.67 -2.89 -19.14
CA ALA A 402 13.97 -3.38 -18.70
C ALA A 402 13.87 -4.86 -18.31
N SER A 403 14.83 -5.67 -18.76
CA SER A 403 14.92 -7.09 -18.41
C SER A 403 16.33 -7.52 -18.04
N GLY A 404 16.44 -8.36 -17.02
CA GLY A 404 17.71 -8.93 -16.56
C GLY A 404 17.79 -10.42 -16.83
N GLY A 405 18.84 -10.84 -17.54
CA GLY A 405 19.14 -12.25 -17.76
C GLY A 405 19.81 -12.91 -16.55
N GLY A 406 19.68 -14.23 -16.45
CA GLY A 406 20.31 -15.04 -15.40
C GLY A 406 21.84 -15.04 -15.41
N THR A 407 22.46 -15.76 -14.47
CA THR A 407 23.92 -15.72 -14.17
C THR A 407 24.87 -16.03 -15.35
N ALA A 408 24.39 -16.69 -16.42
CA ALA A 408 25.16 -16.90 -17.65
C ALA A 408 25.07 -15.72 -18.64
N ASP A 409 23.99 -14.94 -18.63
CA ASP A 409 23.77 -13.80 -19.54
C ASP A 409 24.25 -12.48 -18.93
N ARG A 410 24.01 -12.28 -17.62
CA ARG A 410 24.48 -11.15 -16.78
C ARG A 410 24.01 -9.74 -17.18
N CYS A 411 23.48 -9.57 -18.39
CA CYS A 411 23.11 -8.30 -18.97
C CYS A 411 21.75 -7.79 -18.44
N ILE A 412 21.69 -6.47 -18.24
CA ILE A 412 20.42 -5.73 -18.20
C ILE A 412 20.20 -5.15 -19.61
N ARG A 413 19.09 -5.53 -20.24
CA ARG A 413 18.68 -5.06 -21.58
C ARG A 413 17.51 -4.10 -21.45
N PHE A 414 17.53 -3.04 -22.25
CA PHE A 414 16.46 -2.06 -22.35
C PHE A 414 15.81 -2.12 -23.73
N TRP A 415 14.50 -2.01 -23.76
CA TRP A 415 13.66 -2.15 -24.95
C TRP A 415 12.67 -1.01 -25.03
N ASN A 416 12.39 -0.56 -26.24
CA ASN A 416 11.23 0.28 -26.55
C ASN A 416 10.22 -0.59 -27.29
N THR A 417 9.12 -0.97 -26.62
CA THR A 417 8.08 -1.82 -27.19
C THR A 417 7.27 -1.09 -28.27
N THR A 418 7.10 0.23 -28.16
CA THR A 418 6.41 1.07 -29.16
C THR A 418 7.12 1.12 -30.50
N THR A 419 8.46 1.03 -30.52
CA THR A 419 9.27 1.00 -31.77
C THR A 419 9.86 -0.38 -32.08
N ASN A 420 9.65 -1.37 -31.22
CA ASN A 420 10.28 -2.69 -31.26
C ASN A 420 11.81 -2.66 -31.42
N THR A 421 12.50 -1.86 -30.60
CA THR A 421 13.97 -1.74 -30.64
C THR A 421 14.62 -2.09 -29.29
N CYS A 422 15.76 -2.79 -29.34
CA CYS A 422 16.68 -2.86 -28.20
C CYS A 422 17.44 -1.53 -28.14
N LEU A 423 17.31 -0.81 -27.03
CA LEU A 423 17.89 0.52 -26.83
C LEU A 423 19.35 0.44 -26.36
N SER A 424 19.61 -0.44 -25.39
CA SER A 424 20.94 -0.65 -24.83
C SER A 424 21.03 -2.00 -24.12
N CYS A 425 22.25 -2.52 -24.05
CA CYS A 425 22.60 -3.72 -23.30
C CYS A 425 23.78 -3.36 -22.40
N VAL A 426 23.62 -3.53 -21.09
CA VAL A 426 24.63 -3.16 -20.10
C VAL A 426 25.01 -4.39 -19.28
N ASP A 427 26.24 -4.88 -19.50
CA ASP A 427 26.96 -5.59 -18.45
C ASP A 427 27.45 -4.55 -17.42
N THR A 428 27.42 -4.92 -16.15
CA THR A 428 26.96 -4.00 -15.09
C THR A 428 28.08 -3.11 -14.52
N THR A 429 28.54 -2.13 -15.32
CA THR A 429 29.77 -1.34 -15.07
C THR A 429 29.77 0.19 -15.43
N SER A 430 28.62 0.92 -15.35
CA SER A 430 28.50 2.35 -14.89
C SER A 430 28.29 3.60 -15.86
N GLN A 431 27.51 4.68 -15.47
CA GLN A 431 27.58 6.11 -15.99
C GLN A 431 26.52 7.31 -15.74
N ASN A 432 25.37 7.31 -14.98
CA ASN A 432 24.35 8.44 -14.71
C ASN A 432 23.33 8.97 -15.80
N VAL A 433 22.01 9.28 -15.67
CA VAL A 433 21.07 9.80 -14.60
C VAL A 433 19.57 9.35 -14.77
N ASN A 434 19.01 8.50 -13.88
CA ASN A 434 17.59 8.02 -13.70
C ASN A 434 17.62 6.62 -13.04
N GLU A 435 16.91 6.30 -11.96
CA GLU A 435 17.36 5.21 -11.06
C GLU A 435 16.60 3.86 -11.18
N LEU A 436 17.33 2.73 -11.05
CA LEU A 436 16.84 1.34 -11.19
C LEU A 436 17.61 0.40 -10.24
N VAL A 437 16.95 -0.53 -9.54
CA VAL A 437 17.64 -1.47 -8.64
C VAL A 437 17.74 -2.87 -9.27
N SER A 438 18.88 -3.54 -9.11
CA SER A 438 19.02 -4.98 -9.41
C SER A 438 19.56 -5.77 -8.21
N THR A 439 19.28 -7.07 -8.22
CA THR A 439 19.87 -8.06 -7.31
C THR A 439 20.66 -9.06 -8.16
N HIS A 440 21.98 -9.14 -7.95
CA HIS A 440 22.84 -9.97 -8.80
C HIS A 440 23.03 -11.36 -8.21
N GLY A 441 22.91 -12.38 -9.07
CA GLY A 441 23.19 -13.78 -8.72
C GLY A 441 24.69 -14.13 -8.75
N TYR A 442 25.54 -13.30 -8.16
CA TYR A 442 26.99 -13.47 -8.08
C TYR A 442 27.45 -13.60 -6.62
N SER A 443 28.67 -14.13 -6.40
CA SER A 443 29.18 -14.64 -5.12
C SER A 443 29.23 -13.67 -3.93
N GLN A 444 28.99 -12.37 -4.13
CA GLN A 444 29.09 -11.33 -3.11
C GLN A 444 27.73 -10.93 -2.50
N ASN A 445 26.61 -11.52 -2.93
CA ASN A 445 25.26 -11.34 -2.36
C ASN A 445 24.74 -9.89 -2.34
N GLN A 446 25.21 -9.05 -3.26
CA GLN A 446 24.96 -7.62 -3.30
C GLN A 446 23.64 -7.23 -4.00
N ILE A 447 23.01 -6.18 -3.48
CA ILE A 447 22.01 -5.39 -4.22
C ILE A 447 22.73 -4.16 -4.78
N ILE A 448 22.44 -3.78 -6.02
CA ILE A 448 23.09 -2.64 -6.67
C ILE A 448 22.03 -1.66 -7.17
N VAL A 449 22.21 -0.39 -6.82
CA VAL A 449 21.38 0.72 -7.29
C VAL A 449 22.06 1.30 -8.54
N TRP A 450 21.37 1.21 -9.66
CA TRP A 450 21.77 1.71 -10.97
C TRP A 450 21.10 3.03 -11.31
N LYS A 451 21.62 3.66 -12.36
CA LYS A 451 21.20 4.98 -12.79
C LYS A 451 21.29 5.11 -14.32
N TYR A 452 20.28 4.53 -14.99
CA TYR A 452 19.87 4.64 -16.42
C TYR A 452 19.88 6.11 -16.92
N PRO A 453 19.88 6.48 -18.21
CA PRO A 453 20.06 5.65 -19.41
C PRO A 453 21.43 4.99 -19.54
N THR A 454 22.45 5.57 -18.89
CA THR A 454 23.86 5.16 -18.95
C THR A 454 24.27 4.16 -17.84
N MET A 455 23.39 3.91 -16.88
CA MET A 455 23.49 2.87 -15.85
C MET A 455 24.65 3.01 -14.85
N SER A 456 24.81 4.13 -14.09
CA SER A 456 25.79 4.16 -12.97
C SER A 456 25.36 3.36 -11.76
N LYS A 457 26.28 2.51 -11.28
CA LYS A 457 26.32 2.05 -9.90
C LYS A 457 26.42 3.29 -8.99
N LEU A 458 25.30 3.68 -8.40
CA LEU A 458 25.20 4.70 -7.37
C LEU A 458 25.67 4.16 -6.02
N ALA A 459 25.13 3.00 -5.66
CA ALA A 459 25.33 2.38 -4.37
C ALA A 459 25.37 0.85 -4.52
N THR A 460 26.10 0.20 -3.62
CA THR A 460 26.09 -1.25 -3.46
C THR A 460 25.69 -1.53 -2.02
N LEU A 461 24.50 -2.11 -1.84
CA LEU A 461 23.95 -2.39 -0.53
C LEU A 461 24.44 -3.78 -0.10
N THR A 462 25.26 -3.80 0.95
CA THR A 462 25.95 -4.98 1.46
C THR A 462 25.40 -5.36 2.82
N GLY A 463 25.20 -6.66 3.06
CA GLY A 463 24.77 -7.14 4.39
C GLY A 463 24.13 -8.52 4.40
N HIS A 464 23.53 -8.97 3.30
CA HIS A 464 23.07 -10.36 3.19
C HIS A 464 24.26 -11.32 3.07
N THR A 465 24.23 -12.43 3.81
CA THR A 465 25.31 -13.45 3.82
C THR A 465 25.08 -14.57 2.80
N PHE A 466 23.88 -14.67 2.25
CA PHE A 466 23.50 -15.55 1.15
C PHE A 466 22.79 -14.78 0.03
N ARG A 467 22.58 -15.43 -1.12
CA ARG A 467 22.01 -14.82 -2.32
C ARG A 467 20.65 -14.17 -2.03
N VAL A 468 20.49 -12.91 -2.45
CA VAL A 468 19.19 -12.22 -2.46
C VAL A 468 18.27 -12.87 -3.51
N LEU A 469 17.09 -13.29 -3.08
CA LEU A 469 16.11 -14.03 -3.88
C LEU A 469 14.93 -13.16 -4.29
N TYR A 470 14.55 -12.20 -3.43
CA TYR A 470 13.37 -11.35 -3.60
C TYR A 470 13.71 -9.88 -3.29
N LEU A 471 13.07 -8.96 -4.03
CA LEU A 471 13.12 -7.53 -3.79
C LEU A 471 11.72 -6.95 -4.01
N ALA A 472 11.30 -6.04 -3.13
CA ALA A 472 10.10 -5.22 -3.27
C ALA A 472 10.43 -3.75 -2.98
N VAL A 473 9.71 -2.83 -3.61
CA VAL A 473 9.77 -1.38 -3.33
C VAL A 473 8.53 -0.99 -2.53
N SER A 474 8.66 -0.08 -1.57
CA SER A 474 7.54 0.45 -0.79
C SER A 474 6.58 1.28 -1.68
N PRO A 475 5.28 1.41 -1.32
CA PRO A 475 4.32 2.15 -2.14
C PRO A 475 4.61 3.65 -2.32
N ASP A 476 5.42 4.24 -1.44
CA ASP A 476 5.91 5.63 -1.54
C ASP A 476 7.20 5.78 -2.37
N GLY A 477 7.76 4.66 -2.85
CA GLY A 477 8.97 4.62 -3.66
C GLY A 477 10.29 4.80 -2.92
N GLN A 478 10.30 5.03 -1.60
CA GLN A 478 11.52 5.44 -0.87
C GLN A 478 12.38 4.27 -0.38
N THR A 479 11.73 3.21 0.10
CA THR A 479 12.37 2.06 0.76
C THR A 479 12.31 0.83 -0.14
N ILE A 480 13.35 0.00 -0.12
CA ILE A 480 13.28 -1.36 -0.66
C ILE A 480 13.39 -2.39 0.46
N VAL A 481 12.67 -3.50 0.31
CA VAL A 481 12.78 -4.70 1.13
C VAL A 481 13.46 -5.78 0.30
N THR A 482 14.44 -6.45 0.88
CA THR A 482 15.15 -7.57 0.25
C THR A 482 15.08 -8.80 1.14
N GLY A 483 14.84 -9.96 0.53
CA GLY A 483 14.84 -11.26 1.20
C GLY A 483 15.84 -12.20 0.53
N ALA A 484 16.64 -12.91 1.33
CA ALA A 484 17.74 -13.73 0.86
C ALA A 484 17.69 -15.14 1.46
N GLY A 485 18.55 -16.03 0.95
CA GLY A 485 18.77 -17.37 1.53
C GLY A 485 19.50 -17.37 2.89
N ASP A 486 19.62 -16.22 3.56
CA ASP A 486 20.17 -16.08 4.92
C ASP A 486 19.06 -15.99 5.98
N GLU A 487 17.83 -16.29 5.58
CA GLU A 487 16.60 -16.22 6.39
C GLU A 487 16.26 -14.81 6.92
N THR A 488 16.97 -13.77 6.47
CA THR A 488 16.70 -12.38 6.86
C THR A 488 15.90 -11.60 5.82
N LEU A 489 15.07 -10.67 6.31
CA LEU A 489 14.56 -9.54 5.54
C LEU A 489 15.35 -8.29 5.93
N ARG A 490 15.79 -7.51 4.94
CA ARG A 490 16.47 -6.22 5.13
C ARG A 490 15.70 -5.08 4.48
N PHE A 491 15.64 -3.96 5.19
CA PHE A 491 14.96 -2.73 4.77
C PHE A 491 16.02 -1.68 4.50
N TRP A 492 15.97 -1.04 3.33
CA TRP A 492 16.96 -0.06 2.89
C TRP A 492 16.24 1.19 2.42
N ASN A 493 16.54 2.35 3.01
CA ASN A 493 16.10 3.64 2.47
C ASN A 493 17.04 3.99 1.31
N VAL A 494 16.54 4.00 0.08
CA VAL A 494 17.35 4.11 -1.14
C VAL A 494 17.05 5.38 -1.91
N PHE A 495 15.79 5.81 -1.95
CA PHE A 495 15.34 6.95 -2.74
C PHE A 495 14.86 8.07 -1.82
N PRO A 496 15.66 9.15 -1.62
CA PRO A 496 15.28 10.23 -0.73
C PRO A 496 14.01 10.95 -1.22
N SER A 497 13.04 11.23 -0.34
CA SER A 497 11.92 12.10 -0.74
C SER A 497 12.42 13.46 -1.25
N PRO A 498 11.72 14.11 -2.20
CA PRO A 498 12.11 15.41 -2.75
C PRO A 498 12.29 16.54 -1.72
N LYS A 499 11.79 16.36 -0.49
CA LYS A 499 12.00 17.29 0.62
C LYS A 499 13.48 17.38 1.04
N SER A 500 14.28 16.33 0.82
CA SER A 500 15.71 16.26 1.15
C SER A 500 16.58 17.26 0.37
N GLN A 501 16.57 17.17 -0.96
CA GLN A 501 17.38 18.00 -1.90
C GLN A 501 17.16 19.51 -1.72
N SER A 502 15.99 19.92 -1.22
CA SER A 502 15.67 21.33 -0.92
C SER A 502 16.35 21.92 0.32
N ARG A 503 17.04 21.11 1.14
CA ARG A 503 17.81 21.58 2.30
C ARG A 503 19.29 21.80 1.99
N GLU A 504 19.92 20.90 1.23
CA GLU A 504 21.35 20.98 0.90
C GLU A 504 21.64 22.18 -0.02
N SER A 505 20.75 22.49 -0.95
CA SER A 505 20.85 23.63 -1.88
C SER A 505 20.73 25.03 -1.24
N LYS A 506 20.61 25.13 0.10
CA LYS A 506 20.50 26.40 0.84
C LYS A 506 21.55 26.60 1.94
N ILE A 507 22.44 25.64 2.16
CA ILE A 507 23.62 25.82 3.02
C ILE A 507 24.81 26.04 2.08
N GLY A 508 25.50 27.17 2.26
CA GLY A 508 26.41 27.72 1.26
C GLY A 508 27.69 26.91 1.02
N ALA A 509 28.47 27.37 0.03
CA ALA A 509 29.80 26.87 -0.27
C ALA A 509 30.75 26.92 0.96
N LEU A 510 31.89 26.22 0.85
CA LEU A 510 32.96 26.06 1.85
C LEU A 510 32.76 24.95 2.91
N SER A 511 32.63 23.70 2.45
CA SER A 511 33.45 22.61 3.03
C SER A 511 33.65 21.47 2.03
N PHE A 512 34.90 21.01 1.85
CA PHE A 512 35.18 19.75 1.18
C PHE A 512 34.99 18.61 2.20
N GLY A 513 33.81 17.99 2.22
CA GLY A 513 33.48 16.84 3.06
C GLY A 513 32.78 15.75 2.25
N ARG A 514 33.25 14.50 2.37
CA ARG A 514 32.63 13.34 1.67
C ARG A 514 31.19 13.13 2.18
N THR A 515 30.20 13.31 1.34
CA THR A 515 28.81 12.89 1.59
C THR A 515 28.68 11.38 1.49
N THR A 516 28.90 10.68 2.60
CA THR A 516 28.53 9.27 2.75
C THR A 516 27.03 9.13 3.00
N ILE A 517 26.37 8.26 2.23
CA ILE A 517 25.00 7.80 2.50
C ILE A 517 24.95 7.11 3.89
N ARG A 518 23.83 7.24 4.60
CA ARG A 518 23.49 6.56 5.85
C ARG A 518 22.12 5.90 5.75
#